data_AF-A0A3P9HJC1-F1
#
_entry.id   AF-A0A3P9HJC1-F1
#
_cell.length_a   1.000
_cell.length_b   1.000
_cell.length_c   1.000
_cell.angle_alpha   90.00
_cell.angle_beta   90.00
_cell.angle_gamma   90.00
#
_symmetry.space_group_name_H-M   'P 1'
#
loop_
_entity.id
_entity.type
_entity.pdbx_description
1 polymer ?
#
loop_
_entity_poly.entity_id
_entity_poly.type
_entity_poly.pdbx_seq_one_letter_code
_entity_poly.pdbx_strand_id
1 'polypeptide(L)'
;YFWLNYPDQNAHIWERPWSVEEIRQHSANWSLAADSGLFLYLQDFSQKMLSKTHEIEKQLDSLIRDTKATDSRLHSVFNDFLMLSNTQFIENVSVVI
;
A
#
# COMPACT_ATOMS: atom_id res chain seq x y z
N TYR A 1 0.00 49.83 27.94
CA TYR A 1 1.07 48.85 28.19
C TYR A 1 0.56 47.57 28.87
N PHE A 2 -0.56 46.97 28.45
CA PHE A 2 -1.06 45.76 29.13
C PHE A 2 -1.77 44.74 28.23
N TRP A 3 -1.47 44.70 26.92
CA TRP A 3 -1.99 43.67 26.03
C TRP A 3 -0.99 43.35 24.92
N LEU A 4 0.15 42.76 25.28
CA LEU A 4 0.79 41.81 24.37
C LEU A 4 0.33 40.44 24.86
N ASN A 5 -0.82 40.01 24.35
CA ASN A 5 -1.24 38.61 24.43
C ASN A 5 -0.13 37.79 23.76
N TYR A 6 0.72 37.17 24.58
CA TYR A 6 1.54 36.07 24.09
C TYR A 6 0.56 34.98 23.67
N PRO A 7 0.60 34.48 22.43
CA PRO A 7 -0.18 33.30 22.08
C PRO A 7 0.25 32.22 23.07
N ASP A 8 -0.70 31.72 23.84
CA ASP A 8 -0.47 30.68 24.82
C ASP A 8 0.03 29.45 24.05
N GLN A 9 1.35 29.29 23.94
CA GLN A 9 1.98 28.24 23.13
C GLN A 9 1.54 26.84 23.57
N ASN A 10 0.98 26.73 24.77
CA ASN A 10 0.45 25.50 25.32
C ASN A 10 -0.97 25.18 24.83
N ALA A 11 -1.76 26.16 24.36
CA ALA A 11 -3.18 25.99 24.07
C ALA A 11 -3.50 25.02 22.91
N HIS A 12 -2.51 24.75 22.05
CA HIS A 12 -2.69 23.87 20.88
C HIS A 12 -2.03 22.50 21.02
N ILE A 13 -1.37 22.21 22.15
CA ILE A 13 -0.60 20.98 22.31
C ILE A 13 -1.53 19.75 22.30
N TRP A 14 -2.75 19.88 22.84
CA TRP A 14 -3.75 18.80 22.91
C TRP A 14 -4.65 18.69 21.69
N GLU A 15 -4.54 19.61 20.71
CA GLU A 15 -5.40 19.64 19.51
C GLU A 15 -4.76 18.96 18.29
N ARG A 16 -3.51 18.49 18.40
CA ARG A 16 -2.78 17.82 17.31
C ARG A 16 -2.28 16.42 17.69
N PRO A 17 -2.09 15.53 16.70
CA PRO A 17 -1.34 14.30 16.91
C PRO A 17 0.07 14.61 17.43
N TRP A 18 0.47 13.91 18.48
CA TRP A 18 1.84 13.98 18.97
C TRP A 18 2.75 13.09 18.12
N SER A 19 4.00 13.50 17.99
CA SER A 19 5.04 12.62 17.46
C SER A 19 5.43 11.57 18.49
N VAL A 20 5.99 10.46 18.01
CA VAL A 20 6.49 9.37 18.89
C VAL A 20 7.53 9.90 19.89
N GLU A 21 8.35 10.86 19.48
CA GLU A 21 9.37 11.45 20.34
C GLU A 21 8.75 12.29 21.46
N GLU A 22 7.68 13.05 21.17
CA GLU A 22 6.94 13.81 22.19
C GLU A 22 6.25 12.89 23.20
N ILE A 23 5.62 11.81 22.71
CA ILE A 23 5.03 10.78 23.58
C ILE A 23 6.09 10.17 24.49
N ARG A 24 7.29 9.88 23.95
CA ARG A 24 8.41 9.31 24.71
C ARG A 24 8.93 10.28 25.77
N GLN A 25 9.07 11.56 25.45
CA GLN A 25 9.56 12.58 26.39
C GLN A 25 8.61 12.79 27.57
N HIS A 26 7.30 12.76 27.33
CA HIS A 26 6.29 12.93 28.37
C HIS A 26 5.91 11.63 29.10
N SER A 27 6.47 10.48 28.71
CA SER A 27 6.17 9.17 29.30
C SER A 27 6.42 9.09 30.82
N ALA A 28 7.43 9.80 31.32
CA ALA A 28 7.78 9.80 32.74
C ALA A 28 6.89 10.73 33.60
N ASN A 29 6.22 11.70 32.97
CA ASN A 29 5.30 12.62 33.63
C ASN A 29 4.05 12.81 32.77
N TRP A 30 3.21 11.78 32.80
CA TRP A 30 2.02 11.66 31.96
C TRP A 30 0.95 12.67 32.36
N SER A 31 0.46 13.44 31.39
CA SER A 31 -0.55 14.48 31.58
C SER A 31 -1.78 14.23 30.70
N LEU A 32 -2.89 14.90 31.00
CA LEU A 32 -4.10 14.83 30.16
C LEU A 32 -3.83 15.26 28.71
N ALA A 33 -2.91 16.21 28.50
CA ALA A 33 -2.49 16.60 27.15
C ALA A 33 -1.76 15.46 26.43
N ALA A 34 -1.00 14.63 27.15
CA ALA A 34 -0.35 13.44 26.61
C ALA A 34 -1.37 12.36 26.20
N ASP A 35 -2.45 12.19 26.97
CA ASP A 35 -3.57 11.31 26.59
C ASP A 35 -4.23 11.77 25.28
N SER A 36 -4.57 13.07 25.16
CA SER A 36 -5.16 13.62 23.93
C SER A 36 -4.23 13.51 22.73
N GLY A 37 -2.94 13.80 22.92
CA GLY A 37 -1.92 13.68 21.88
C GLY A 37 -1.72 12.24 21.39
N LEU A 38 -1.70 11.27 22.32
CA LEU A 38 -1.63 9.85 22.01
C LEU A 38 -2.89 9.37 21.27
N PHE A 39 -4.07 9.79 21.70
CA PHE A 39 -5.33 9.44 21.04
C PHE A 39 -5.32 9.89 19.57
N LEU A 40 -4.97 11.15 19.31
CA LEU A 40 -4.90 11.71 17.96
C LEU A 40 -3.81 11.01 17.11
N TYR A 41 -2.67 10.66 17.72
CA TYR A 41 -1.65 9.85 17.06
C TYR A 41 -2.18 8.47 16.65
N LEU A 42 -2.86 7.76 17.56
CA LEU A 42 -3.42 6.44 17.30
C LEU A 42 -4.52 6.48 16.22
N GLN A 43 -5.33 7.55 16.20
CA GLN A 43 -6.32 7.76 15.16
C GLN A 43 -5.67 7.91 13.78
N ASP A 44 -4.67 8.80 13.64
CA ASP A 44 -3.94 9.00 12.39
C ASP A 44 -3.17 7.73 11.97
N PHE A 45 -2.52 7.06 12.92
CA PHE A 45 -1.82 5.80 12.67
C PHE A 45 -2.77 4.71 12.15
N SER A 46 -3.94 4.57 12.75
CA SER A 46 -4.97 3.62 12.31
C SER A 46 -5.43 3.93 10.88
N GLN A 47 -5.72 5.21 10.56
CA GLN A 47 -6.11 5.62 9.21
C GLN A 47 -5.01 5.36 8.17
N LYS A 48 -3.75 5.62 8.52
CA LYS A 48 -2.59 5.30 7.68
C LYS A 48 -2.45 3.80 7.45
N MET A 49 -2.62 2.99 8.49
CA MET A 49 -2.57 1.54 8.39
C MET A 49 -3.69 1.00 7.50
N LEU A 50 -4.94 1.45 7.69
CA LEU A 50 -6.07 1.07 6.85
C LEU A 50 -5.85 1.45 5.38
N SER A 51 -5.39 2.68 5.14
CA SER A 51 -5.08 3.16 3.78
C SER A 51 -3.97 2.33 3.12
N LYS A 52 -2.92 1.99 3.88
CA LYS A 52 -1.82 1.15 3.39
C LYS A 52 -2.28 -0.28 3.09
N THR A 53 -3.13 -0.86 3.94
CA THR A 53 -3.73 -2.18 3.71
C THR A 53 -4.54 -2.20 2.42
N HIS A 54 -5.38 -1.19 2.19
CA HIS A 54 -6.18 -1.10 0.97
C HIS A 54 -5.33 -0.92 -0.30
N GLU A 55 -4.24 -0.15 -0.22
CA GLU A 55 -3.31 -0.03 -1.34
C GLU A 55 -2.61 -1.36 -1.66
N ILE A 56 -2.21 -2.12 -0.64
CA ILE A 56 -1.62 -3.46 -0.83
C ILE A 56 -2.63 -4.43 -1.45
N GLU A 57 -3.89 -4.41 -1.00
CA GLU A 57 -4.98 -5.21 -1.56
C GLU A 57 -5.14 -4.93 -3.06
N LYS A 58 -5.21 -3.65 -3.45
CA LYS A 58 -5.32 -3.24 -4.85
C LYS A 58 -4.13 -3.69 -5.70
N GLN A 59 -2.91 -3.58 -5.18
CA GLN A 59 -1.71 -4.04 -5.88
C GLN A 59 -1.71 -5.56 -6.06
N LEU A 60 -2.17 -6.31 -5.05
CA LEU A 60 -2.33 -7.75 -5.13
C LEU A 60 -3.37 -8.15 -6.18
N ASP A 61 -4.52 -7.47 -6.23
CA ASP A 61 -5.56 -7.72 -7.23
C ASP A 61 -5.06 -7.47 -8.66
N SER A 62 -4.28 -6.40 -8.87
CA SER A 62 -3.65 -6.12 -10.16
C SER A 62 -2.67 -7.23 -10.54
N LEU A 63 -1.82 -7.66 -9.60
CA LEU A 63 -0.84 -8.72 -9.84
C LEU A 63 -1.52 -10.05 -10.20
N ILE A 64 -2.62 -10.42 -9.53
CA ILE A 64 -3.40 -11.61 -9.86
C ILE A 64 -3.97 -11.50 -11.28
N ARG A 65 -4.51 -10.32 -11.65
CA ARG A 65 -5.01 -10.08 -13.01
C ARG A 65 -3.93 -10.22 -14.07
N ASP A 66 -2.75 -9.62 -13.85
CA ASP A 66 -1.64 -9.67 -14.80
C ASP A 66 -1.07 -11.09 -14.93
N THR A 67 -1.03 -11.84 -13.83
CA THR A 67 -0.64 -13.25 -13.83
C THR A 67 -1.58 -14.09 -14.68
N LYS A 68 -2.91 -13.93 -14.51
CA LYS A 68 -3.92 -14.62 -15.33
C LYS A 68 -3.83 -14.24 -16.81
N ALA A 69 -3.59 -12.97 -17.11
CA ALA A 69 -3.40 -12.52 -18.48
C ALA A 69 -2.15 -13.12 -19.12
N THR A 70 -1.06 -13.22 -18.36
CA THR A 70 0.19 -13.85 -18.80
C THR A 70 0.01 -15.34 -19.04
N ASP A 71 -0.68 -16.04 -18.14
CA ASP A 71 -1.03 -17.45 -18.29
C ASP A 71 -1.83 -17.71 -19.59
N SER A 72 -2.87 -16.89 -19.83
CA SER A 72 -3.66 -16.98 -21.07
C SER A 72 -2.82 -16.73 -22.32
N ARG A 73 -1.86 -15.80 -22.27
CA ARG A 73 -0.93 -15.54 -23.38
C ARG A 73 0.02 -16.72 -23.60
N LEU A 74 0.54 -17.33 -22.53
CA LEU A 74 1.39 -18.52 -22.62
C LEU A 74 0.63 -19.68 -23.28
N HIS A 75 -0.62 -19.90 -22.90
CA HIS A 75 -1.48 -20.89 -23.55
C HIS A 75 -1.67 -20.61 -25.05
N SER A 76 -1.89 -19.35 -25.43
CA SER A 76 -1.99 -18.97 -26.85
C SER A 76 -0.70 -19.27 -27.61
N VAL A 77 0.45 -18.86 -27.06
CA VAL A 77 1.76 -19.08 -27.70
C VAL A 77 2.06 -20.59 -27.84
N PHE A 78 1.70 -21.39 -26.84
CA PHE A 78 1.87 -22.84 -26.92
C PHE A 78 1.00 -23.46 -28.02
N ASN A 79 -0.25 -23.01 -28.15
CA ASN A 79 -1.13 -23.44 -29.23
C ASN A 79 -0.58 -23.04 -30.61
N ASP A 80 -0.03 -21.83 -30.75
CA ASP A 80 0.59 -21.38 -31.99
C ASP A 80 1.80 -22.25 -32.35
N PHE A 81 2.62 -22.61 -31.36
CA PHE A 81 3.76 -23.50 -31.55
C PHE A 81 3.32 -24.91 -31.99
N LEU A 82 2.29 -25.47 -31.34
CA LEU A 82 1.71 -26.76 -31.73
C LEU A 82 1.17 -26.72 -33.17
N MET A 83 0.49 -25.64 -33.54
CA MET A 83 0.00 -25.45 -34.90
C MET A 83 1.15 -25.43 -35.91
N LEU A 84 2.20 -24.63 -35.66
CA LEU A 84 3.39 -24.60 -36.52
C LEU A 84 4.05 -25.98 -36.64
N SER A 85 4.23 -26.67 -35.52
CA SER A 85 4.83 -28.01 -35.50
C SER A 85 4.00 -29.01 -36.29
N ASN A 86 2.67 -28.95 -36.17
CA ASN A 86 1.77 -29.82 -36.91
C ASN A 86 1.82 -29.53 -38.41
N THR A 87 1.86 -28.25 -38.82
CA THR A 87 2.02 -27.87 -40.23
C THR A 87 3.36 -28.34 -40.79
N GLN A 88 4.47 -28.10 -40.08
CA GLN A 88 5.81 -28.55 -40.51
C GLN A 88 5.90 -30.07 -40.61
N PHE A 89 5.27 -30.81 -39.70
CA PHE A 89 5.21 -32.27 -39.78
C PHE A 89 4.51 -32.73 -41.05
N ILE A 90 3.34 -32.16 -41.36
CA ILE A 90 2.57 -32.49 -42.58
C ILE A 90 3.39 -32.15 -43.83
N GLU A 91 4.00 -30.97 -43.89
CA GLU A 91 4.84 -30.56 -45.02
C GLU A 91 6.01 -31.53 -45.22
N ASN A 92 6.72 -31.90 -44.16
CA ASN A 92 7.83 -32.85 -44.25
C ASN A 92 7.37 -34.23 -44.73
N VAL A 93 6.20 -34.72 -44.31
CA VAL A 93 5.64 -35.98 -44.80
C VAL A 93 5.27 -35.87 -46.28
N SER A 94 4.61 -34.80 -46.71
CA SER A 94 4.22 -34.60 -48.12
C SER A 94 5.39 -34.36 -49.06
N VAL A 95 6.50 -33.79 -48.60
CA VAL A 95 7.71 -33.57 -49.43
C VAL A 95 8.53 -34.87 -49.60
N VAL A 96 8.34 -35.85 -48.71
CA VAL A 96 9.07 -37.14 -48.72
C VAL A 96 8.35 -38.23 -49.54
N ILE A 97 7.06 -38.04 -49.89
CA ILE A 97 6.25 -38.97 -50.70
C ILE A 97 6.20 -38.50 -52.15
#